data_AF-A0A2H6EJ20-F1
#
_entry.id   AF-A0A2H6EJ20-F1
#
_cell.length_a   1.000
_cell.length_b   1.000
_cell.length_c   1.000
_cell.angle_alpha   90.00
_cell.angle_beta   90.00
_cell.angle_gamma   90.00
#
_symmetry.space_group_name_H-M   'P 1'
#
loop_
_entity.id
_entity.type
_entity.pdbx_description
1 polymer ?
#
loop_
_entity_poly.entity_id
_entity_poly.type
_entity_poly.pdbx_seq_one_letter_code
_entity_poly.pdbx_strand_id
1 'polypeptide(L)'
;MNEITTIKSGSSSAQNTFKIIFNYFVFKPLWNGTLGFAILFTGLILTKIFISFFTPVYILNIGLSDLFIASLGFIILFAIRFLLNLKRFMEIRSKSI
;
A
#
# COMPACT_ATOMS: atom_id res chain seq x y z
N MET A 1 -4.95 46.08 34.50
CA MET A 1 -5.16 44.90 35.35
C MET A 1 -5.06 43.68 34.44
N ASN A 2 -4.14 42.79 34.77
CA ASN A 2 -3.62 41.69 33.96
C ASN A 2 -4.60 40.52 33.75
N GLU A 3 -4.23 39.69 32.76
CA GLU A 3 -4.61 38.27 32.54
C GLU A 3 -6.03 38.03 31.99
N ILE A 4 -6.28 37.23 30.95
CA ILE A 4 -5.68 35.93 30.58
C ILE A 4 -5.69 35.78 29.04
N THR A 5 -4.51 35.72 28.44
CA THR A 5 -4.26 34.94 27.21
C THR A 5 -3.99 33.49 27.59
N THR A 6 -4.14 32.55 26.64
CA THR A 6 -4.09 31.07 26.75
C THR A 6 -5.46 30.51 27.14
N ILE A 7 -6.19 29.73 26.34
CA ILE A 7 -5.85 28.43 25.75
C ILE A 7 -6.78 28.22 24.54
N LYS A 8 -6.30 28.31 23.28
CA LYS A 8 -7.06 27.78 22.12
C LYS A 8 -6.24 27.49 20.85
N SER A 9 -4.92 27.34 20.94
CA SER A 9 -4.06 27.04 19.77
C SER A 9 -3.54 25.60 19.68
N GLY A 10 -3.76 24.76 20.71
CA GLY A 10 -3.19 23.40 20.76
C GLY A 10 -3.95 22.31 19.99
N SER A 11 -5.26 22.48 19.75
CA SER A 11 -6.12 21.40 19.23
C SER A 11 -6.11 21.25 17.70
N SER A 12 -5.91 22.34 16.93
CA SER A 12 -5.93 22.25 15.46
C SER A 12 -4.60 21.75 14.88
N SER A 13 -3.48 22.05 15.55
CA SER A 13 -2.14 21.59 15.15
C SER A 13 -2.02 20.06 15.23
N ALA A 14 -2.41 19.46 16.36
CA ALA A 14 -2.35 18.00 16.55
C ALA A 14 -3.27 17.23 15.59
N GLN A 15 -4.48 17.74 15.31
CA GLN A 15 -5.39 17.14 14.32
C GLN A 15 -4.81 17.20 12.91
N ASN A 16 -4.17 18.31 12.53
CA ASN A 16 -3.51 18.43 11.23
C ASN A 16 -2.30 17.50 11.12
N THR A 17 -1.48 17.36 12.17
CA THR A 17 -0.35 16.42 12.18
C THR A 17 -0.80 14.97 12.09
N PHE A 18 -1.84 14.56 12.83
CA PHE A 18 -2.39 13.20 12.76
C PHE A 18 -2.94 12.89 11.36
N LYS A 19 -3.64 13.85 10.74
CA LYS A 19 -4.17 13.74 9.38
C LYS A 19 -3.06 13.58 8.34
N ILE A 20 -1.95 14.30 8.49
CA ILE A 20 -0.77 14.19 7.61
C ILE A 20 -0.10 12.81 7.77
N ILE A 21 0.10 12.35 9.01
CA ILE A 21 0.70 11.04 9.30
C ILE A 21 -0.18 9.92 8.75
N PHE A 22 -1.48 9.95 9.02
CA PHE A 22 -2.42 8.95 8.53
C PHE A 22 -2.46 8.91 6.99
N ASN A 23 -2.51 10.07 6.33
CA ASN A 23 -2.50 10.13 4.88
C ASN A 23 -1.20 9.56 4.27
N TYR A 24 -0.06 9.81 4.91
CA TYR A 24 1.24 9.41 4.37
C TYR A 24 1.60 7.94 4.67
N PHE A 25 1.25 7.44 5.85
CA PHE A 25 1.62 6.09 6.30
C PHE A 25 0.51 5.05 6.12
N VAL A 26 -0.75 5.46 6.02
CA VAL A 26 -1.88 4.54 5.85
C VAL A 26 -2.47 4.70 4.46
N PHE A 27 -2.94 5.89 4.10
CA PHE A 27 -3.71 6.08 2.87
C PHE A 27 -2.87 5.90 1.60
N LYS A 28 -1.69 6.53 1.53
CA LYS A 28 -0.78 6.39 0.38
C LYS A 28 -0.31 4.94 0.15
N PRO A 29 0.16 4.20 1.17
CA PRO A 29 0.54 2.80 1.00
C PRO A 29 -0.63 1.91 0.63
N LEU A 30 -1.83 2.15 1.19
CA LEU A 30 -3.05 1.44 0.80
C LEU A 30 -3.37 1.69 -0.67
N TRP A 31 -3.44 2.94 -1.12
CA TRP A 31 -3.76 3.28 -2.51
C TRP A 31 -2.77 2.66 -3.50
N ASN A 32 -1.47 2.78 -3.21
CA ASN A 32 -0.42 2.17 -4.03
C ASN A 32 -0.47 0.64 -3.97
N GLY A 33 -0.87 0.06 -2.83
CA GLY A 33 -1.12 -1.36 -2.65
C GLY A 33 -2.28 -1.83 -3.51
N THR A 34 -3.41 -1.13 -3.51
CA THR A 34 -4.59 -1.47 -4.32
C THR A 34 -4.27 -1.43 -5.81
N LEU A 35 -3.53 -0.41 -6.27
CA LEU A 35 -3.04 -0.34 -7.65
C LEU A 35 -2.11 -1.51 -8.00
N GLY A 36 -1.16 -1.83 -7.11
CA GLY A 36 -0.26 -2.96 -7.30
C GLY A 36 -0.99 -4.30 -7.38
N PHE A 37 -2.00 -4.49 -6.52
CA PHE A 37 -2.85 -5.68 -6.52
C PHE A 37 -3.68 -5.76 -7.81
N ALA A 38 -4.27 -4.65 -8.26
CA ALA A 38 -5.03 -4.60 -9.50
C ALA A 38 -4.18 -4.97 -10.73
N ILE A 39 -2.93 -4.50 -10.78
CA ILE A 39 -1.97 -4.87 -11.84
C ILE A 39 -1.66 -6.37 -11.79
N LEU A 40 -1.40 -6.93 -10.60
CA LEU A 40 -1.11 -8.35 -10.45
C LEU A 40 -2.30 -9.23 -10.82
N PHE A 41 -3.50 -8.84 -10.42
CA PHE A 41 -4.74 -9.53 -10.75
C PHE A 41 -5.03 -9.48 -12.24
N THR A 42 -4.80 -8.32 -12.88
CA THR A 42 -4.87 -8.18 -14.34
C THR A 42 -3.88 -9.11 -15.02
N GLY A 43 -2.62 -9.15 -14.54
CA GLY A 43 -1.61 -10.08 -15.03
C GLY A 43 -2.04 -11.55 -14.94
N LEU A 44 -2.66 -11.96 -13.83
CA LEU A 44 -3.17 -13.31 -13.64
C LEU A 44 -4.26 -13.66 -14.67
N ILE A 45 -5.20 -12.74 -14.92
CA ILE A 45 -6.23 -12.91 -15.95
C ILE A 45 -5.58 -13.08 -17.32
N LEU A 46 -4.63 -12.20 -17.67
CA LEU A 46 -3.91 -12.27 -18.94
C LEU A 46 -3.15 -13.58 -19.10
N THR A 47 -2.46 -14.07 -18.06
CA THR A 47 -1.76 -15.36 -18.09
C THR A 47 -2.72 -16.50 -18.35
N LYS A 48 -3.90 -16.51 -17.71
CA LYS A 48 -4.92 -17.55 -17.92
C LYS A 48 -5.52 -17.50 -19.33
N ILE A 49 -5.79 -16.29 -19.84
CA ILE A 49 -6.22 -16.08 -21.24
C ILE A 49 -5.16 -16.65 -22.19
N PHE A 50 -3.90 -16.29 -21.98
CA PHE A 50 -2.77 -16.76 -22.80
C PHE A 50 -2.68 -18.29 -22.79
N ILE A 51 -2.70 -18.94 -21.63
CA ILE A 51 -2.65 -20.41 -21.51
C ILE A 51 -3.84 -21.07 -22.24
N SER A 52 -5.03 -20.47 -22.17
CA SER A 52 -6.24 -20.97 -22.83
C SER A 52 -6.11 -20.91 -24.36
N PHE A 53 -5.42 -19.90 -24.92
CA PHE A 53 -5.12 -19.84 -26.36
C PHE A 53 -4.23 -20.99 -26.85
N PHE A 54 -3.25 -21.42 -26.05
CA PHE A 54 -2.33 -22.50 -26.44
C PHE A 54 -2.85 -23.90 -26.10
N THR A 55 -3.88 -24.00 -25.25
CA THR A 55 -4.36 -25.29 -24.75
C THR A 55 -5.88 -25.41 -24.93
N PRO A 56 -6.36 -26.04 -26.01
CA PRO A 56 -7.77 -26.02 -26.40
C PRO A 56 -8.72 -26.73 -25.42
N VAL A 57 -8.19 -27.43 -24.41
CA VAL A 57 -8.97 -28.17 -23.40
C VAL A 57 -9.17 -27.35 -22.11
N TYR A 58 -8.43 -26.26 -21.92
CA TYR A 58 -8.55 -25.45 -20.70
C TYR A 58 -9.66 -24.39 -20.85
N ILE A 59 -10.81 -24.69 -20.26
CA ILE A 59 -11.85 -23.69 -19.98
C ILE A 59 -11.24 -22.64 -19.06
N LEU A 60 -11.41 -21.37 -19.41
CA LEU A 60 -10.91 -20.24 -18.62
C LEU A 60 -11.58 -20.24 -17.25
N ASN A 61 -10.89 -20.82 -16.26
CA ASN A 61 -11.32 -20.90 -14.89
C ASN A 61 -10.24 -20.29 -14.00
N ILE A 62 -10.60 -19.21 -13.32
CA ILE A 62 -9.77 -18.57 -12.29
C ILE A 62 -10.22 -19.17 -10.96
N GLY A 63 -9.48 -20.15 -10.48
CA GLY A 63 -9.78 -20.81 -9.21
C GLY A 63 -9.44 -19.91 -8.02
N LEU A 64 -10.11 -20.16 -6.90
CA LEU A 64 -9.74 -19.56 -5.60
C LEU A 64 -8.27 -19.80 -5.26
N SER A 65 -7.72 -20.97 -5.61
CA SER A 65 -6.31 -21.31 -5.42
C SER A 65 -5.36 -20.38 -6.18
N ASP A 66 -5.69 -20.04 -7.43
CA ASP A 66 -4.89 -19.13 -8.26
C ASP A 66 -4.85 -17.73 -7.63
N LEU A 67 -6.02 -17.26 -7.17
CA LEU A 67 -6.15 -15.98 -6.47
C LEU A 67 -5.36 -15.96 -5.16
N PHE A 68 -5.42 -17.05 -4.38
CA PHE A 68 -4.66 -17.18 -3.14
C PHE A 68 -3.16 -17.12 -3.37
N ILE A 69 -2.65 -17.88 -4.35
CA ILE A 69 -1.21 -17.91 -4.68
C ILE A 69 -0.74 -16.52 -5.13
N ALA A 70 -1.49 -15.86 -6.01
CA ALA A 70 -1.14 -14.51 -6.48
C ALA A 70 -1.21 -13.46 -5.38
N SER A 71 -2.20 -13.56 -4.48
CA SER A 71 -2.32 -12.68 -3.32
C SER A 71 -1.15 -12.87 -2.35
N LEU A 72 -0.72 -14.12 -2.12
CA LEU A 72 0.44 -14.41 -1.28
C LEU A 72 1.71 -13.79 -1.87
N GLY A 73 1.93 -13.97 -3.18
CA GLY A 73 3.05 -13.36 -3.91
C GLY A 73 3.02 -11.83 -3.83
N PHE A 74 1.84 -11.21 -3.98
CA PHE A 74 1.66 -9.78 -3.82
C PHE A 74 2.04 -9.30 -2.42
N ILE A 75 1.55 -9.97 -1.37
CA ILE A 75 1.82 -9.60 0.03
C ILE A 75 3.32 -9.63 0.31
N ILE A 76 4.03 -10.64 -0.17
CA ILE A 76 5.49 -10.77 0.00
C ILE A 76 6.21 -9.62 -0.71
N LEU A 77 5.89 -9.36 -1.97
CA LEU A 77 6.50 -8.25 -2.73
C LEU A 77 6.21 -6.89 -2.11
N PHE A 78 4.98 -6.70 -1.64
CA PHE A 78 4.56 -5.48 -0.96
C PHE A 78 5.33 -5.29 0.35
N ALA A 79 5.46 -6.33 1.16
CA ALA A 79 6.21 -6.29 2.42
C ALA A 79 7.69 -5.95 2.20
N ILE A 80 8.33 -6.55 1.19
CA ILE A 80 9.73 -6.24 0.84
C ILE A 80 9.87 -4.76 0.44
N ARG A 81 9.00 -4.27 -0.46
CA ARG A 81 9.01 -2.85 -0.86
C ARG A 81 8.75 -1.92 0.32
N PHE A 82 7.83 -2.29 1.21
CA PHE A 82 7.52 -1.53 2.40
C PHE A 82 8.75 -1.43 3.31
N LEU A 83 9.43 -2.55 3.60
CA LEU A 83 10.65 -2.58 4.40
C LEU A 83 11.78 -1.74 3.79
N LEU A 84 11.96 -1.79 2.47
CA LEU A 84 12.97 -0.97 1.78
C LEU A 84 12.67 0.53 1.90
N ASN A 85 11.41 0.92 1.72
CA ASN A 85 10.98 2.30 1.88
C ASN A 85 11.13 2.78 3.33
N LEU A 86 10.79 1.92 4.30
CA LEU A 86 10.97 2.20 5.72
C LEU A 86 12.45 2.39 6.08
N LYS A 87 13.33 1.50 5.60
CA LYS A 87 14.78 1.62 5.80
C LYS A 87 15.31 2.95 5.26
N ARG A 88 14.92 3.31 4.02
CA ARG A 88 15.33 4.58 3.40
C ARG A 88 14.84 5.78 4.21
N PHE A 89 13.62 5.74 4.72
CA PHE A 89 13.08 6.80 5.57
C PHE A 89 13.88 6.97 6.87
N MET A 90 14.24 5.86 7.53
CA MET A 90 15.07 5.88 8.74
C MET A 90 16.47 6.45 8.47
N GLU A 91 17.08 6.09 7.33
CA GLU A 91 18.41 6.60 6.96
C GLU A 91 18.40 8.12 6.72
N ILE A 92 17.38 8.64 6.02
CA ILE A 92 17.21 10.08 5.79
C ILE A 92 17.03 10.81 7.12
N ARG A 93 16.21 10.27 8.02
CA ARG A 93 16.00 10.85 9.36
C ARG A 93 17.30 10.87 10.18
N SER A 94 18.11 9.82 10.09
CA SER A 94 19.39 9.73 10.81
C SER A 94 20.45 10.71 10.30
N LYS A 95 20.42 11.11 9.02
CA LYS A 95 21.35 12.09 8.44
C LYS A 95 20.93 13.55 8.66
N SER A 96 19.68 13.76 9.12
CA SER A 96 19.10 15.08 9.38
C SER A 96 19.29 15.54 10.83
N ILE A 97 19.78 14.67 11.71
CA ILE A 97 20.11 14.93 13.13
C ILE A 97 21.63 15.05 13.21
#